data_AF-A0A937IQX7-F1
#
_entry.id   AF-A0A937IQX7-F1
#
_cell.length_a   1.000
_cell.length_b   1.000
_cell.length_c   1.000
_cell.angle_alpha   90.00
_cell.angle_beta   90.00
_cell.angle_gamma   90.00
#
_symmetry.space_group_name_H-M   'P 1'
#
loop_
_entity.id
_entity.type
_entity.pdbx_description
1 polymer ?
#
loop_
_entity_poly.entity_id
_entity_poly.type
_entity_poly.pdbx_seq_one_letter_code
_entity_poly.pdbx_strand_id
1 'polypeptide(L)'
;MYFSTNNLVFDRNTHVWSESQQEIHDQIKTLHDEGLGYRRIAKHLNDHGIKTIRGNEWGSNNVHSVLKRNKERLERLKVKEEESEIEYGKMKLVWLREGESYQ
;
A
#
# COMPACT_ATOMS: atom_id res chain seq x y z
N MET A 1 -10.14 -25.54 -13.97
CA MET A 1 -8.96 -25.03 -13.24
C MET A 1 -9.07 -23.53 -13.23
N TYR A 2 -9.32 -22.93 -12.07
CA TYR A 2 -9.33 -21.48 -11.91
C TYR A 2 -8.06 -21.12 -11.16
N PHE A 3 -7.09 -20.53 -11.86
CA PHE A 3 -5.95 -19.89 -11.20
C PHE A 3 -6.50 -18.70 -10.42
N SER A 4 -6.59 -18.84 -9.10
CA SER A 4 -6.96 -17.73 -8.24
C SER A 4 -5.74 -16.84 -8.16
N THR A 5 -5.77 -15.67 -8.79
CA THR A 5 -4.85 -14.62 -8.36
C THR A 5 -5.15 -14.34 -6.88
N ASN A 6 -4.14 -13.98 -6.09
CA ASN A 6 -4.30 -13.56 -4.69
C ASN A 6 -4.99 -12.18 -4.60
N ASN A 7 -6.05 -11.97 -5.37
CA ASN A 7 -6.84 -10.74 -5.40
C ASN A 7 -7.91 -10.77 -4.30
N LEU A 8 -7.50 -11.13 -3.08
CA LEU A 8 -8.33 -11.06 -1.86
C LEU A 8 -8.46 -9.62 -1.32
N VAL A 9 -7.82 -8.65 -1.98
CA VAL A 9 -7.94 -7.23 -1.67
C VAL A 9 -9.12 -6.67 -2.44
N PHE A 10 -10.13 -6.20 -1.71
CA PHE A 10 -11.33 -5.58 -2.24
C PHE A 10 -10.96 -4.45 -3.23
N ASP A 11 -11.44 -4.52 -4.47
CA ASP A 11 -11.12 -3.58 -5.57
C ASP A 11 -11.51 -2.11 -5.26
N ARG A 12 -12.46 -1.92 -4.34
CA ARG A 12 -12.76 -0.62 -3.70
C ARG A 12 -11.79 -0.28 -2.57
N ASN A 13 -10.48 -0.30 -2.80
CA ASN A 13 -9.58 0.40 -1.90
C ASN A 13 -9.80 1.91 -2.10
N THR A 14 -10.58 2.54 -1.23
CA THR A 14 -10.89 3.97 -1.27
C THR A 14 -9.65 4.86 -1.07
N HIS A 15 -8.52 4.27 -0.67
CA HIS A 15 -7.20 4.90 -0.63
C HIS A 15 -6.37 4.47 -1.84
N VAL A 16 -6.82 4.85 -3.03
CA VAL A 16 -5.99 4.80 -4.24
C VAL A 16 -4.82 5.76 -4.03
N TRP A 17 -3.60 5.28 -4.24
CA TRP A 17 -2.41 6.10 -4.19
C TRP A 17 -2.48 7.15 -5.30
N SER A 18 -2.54 8.44 -4.94
CA SER A 18 -2.74 9.52 -5.92
C SER A 18 -1.44 9.86 -6.66
N GLU A 19 -1.57 10.45 -7.85
CA GLU A 19 -0.41 10.97 -8.60
C GLU A 19 0.36 12.00 -7.77
N SER A 20 -0.34 12.90 -7.06
CA SER A 20 0.30 13.86 -6.15
C SER A 20 1.06 13.21 -4.98
N GLN A 21 0.58 12.06 -4.47
CA GLN A 21 1.30 11.28 -3.46
C GLN A 21 2.58 10.68 -4.05
N GLN A 22 2.53 10.23 -5.31
CA GLN A 22 3.68 9.70 -6.02
C GLN A 22 4.73 10.78 -6.27
N GLU A 23 4.33 11.97 -6.74
CA GLU A 23 5.22 13.11 -6.96
C GLU A 23 5.95 13.52 -5.67
N ILE A 24 5.22 13.65 -4.56
CA ILE A 24 5.81 13.99 -3.26
C ILE A 24 6.77 12.89 -2.79
N HIS A 25 6.38 11.62 -2.95
CA HIS A 25 7.26 10.50 -2.63
C HIS A 25 8.55 10.55 -3.45
N ASP A 26 8.46 10.82 -4.74
CA ASP A 26 9.61 10.81 -5.65
C ASP A 26 10.55 11.97 -5.32
N GLN A 27 10.01 13.17 -5.04
CA GLN A 27 10.81 14.30 -4.53
C GLN A 27 11.51 13.97 -3.22
N ILE A 28 10.82 13.35 -2.26
CA ILE A 28 11.43 12.94 -0.99
C ILE A 28 12.52 11.90 -1.22
N LYS A 29 12.28 10.95 -2.13
CA LYS A 29 13.21 9.88 -2.44
C LYS A 29 14.46 10.41 -3.12
N THR A 30 14.35 11.30 -4.10
CA THR A 30 15.53 11.90 -4.75
C THR A 30 16.40 12.64 -3.74
N LEU A 31 15.81 13.49 -2.91
CA LEU A 31 16.54 14.23 -1.87
C LEU A 31 17.20 13.29 -0.85
N HIS A 32 16.54 12.19 -0.50
CA HIS A 32 17.10 11.19 0.41
C HIS A 32 18.25 10.40 -0.23
N ASP A 33 18.12 10.03 -1.51
CA ASP A 33 19.14 9.32 -2.27
C ASP A 33 20.37 10.22 -2.54
N GLU A 34 20.18 11.54 -2.61
CA GLU A 34 21.25 12.56 -2.59
C GLU A 34 21.96 12.70 -1.22
N GLY A 35 21.47 12.01 -0.18
CA GLY A 35 22.08 11.97 1.15
C GLY A 35 21.52 13.00 2.13
N LEU A 36 20.43 13.69 1.83
CA LEU A 36 19.80 14.59 2.80
C LEU A 36 19.12 13.78 3.91
N GLY A 37 19.46 14.08 5.16
CA GLY A 37 18.74 13.51 6.31
C GLY A 37 17.29 14.02 6.39
N TYR A 38 16.40 13.21 6.98
CA TYR A 38 14.96 13.49 7.04
C TYR A 38 14.56 14.86 7.58
N ARG A 39 15.33 15.41 8.55
CA ARG A 39 15.10 16.77 9.08
C ARG A 39 15.31 17.85 8.02
N ARG A 40 16.35 17.71 7.18
CA ARG A 40 16.66 18.66 6.11
C ARG A 40 15.64 18.57 4.99
N ILE A 41 15.19 17.37 4.65
CA ILE A 41 14.11 17.15 3.68
C ILE A 41 12.81 17.79 4.16
N ALA A 42 12.41 17.56 5.42
CA ALA A 42 11.21 18.17 5.98
C ALA A 42 11.27 19.70 5.91
N LYS A 43 12.43 20.28 6.27
CA LYS A 43 12.65 21.72 6.15
C LYS A 43 12.56 22.19 4.69
N HIS A 44 13.21 21.50 3.76
CA HIS A 44 13.16 21.81 2.33
C HIS A 44 11.71 21.85 1.81
N LEU A 45 10.89 20.85 2.16
CA LEU A 45 9.48 20.81 1.76
C LEU A 45 8.68 21.98 2.35
N ASN A 46 8.87 22.30 3.63
CA ASN A 46 8.19 23.42 4.28
C ASN A 46 8.63 24.77 3.70
N ASP A 47 9.93 24.95 3.42
CA ASP A 47 10.49 26.17 2.83
C ASP A 47 9.94 26.41 1.40
N HIS A 48 9.65 25.33 0.66
CA HIS A 48 8.99 25.38 -0.65
C HIS A 48 7.46 25.49 -0.57
N GLY A 49 6.88 25.61 0.64
CA GLY A 49 5.44 25.74 0.84
C GLY A 49 4.63 24.47 0.60
N ILE A 50 5.29 23.31 0.48
CA ILE A 50 4.63 22.02 0.25
C ILE A 50 4.06 21.53 1.58
N LYS A 51 2.75 21.33 1.63
CA LYS A 51 2.06 20.78 2.80
C LYS A 51 1.78 19.30 2.64
N THR A 52 1.59 18.60 3.75
CA THR A 52 1.06 17.24 3.73
C THR A 52 -0.38 17.24 3.18
N ILE A 53 -0.89 16.08 2.80
CA ILE A 53 -2.26 15.90 2.27
C ILE A 53 -3.33 16.45 3.23
N ARG A 54 -3.06 16.38 4.54
CA ARG A 54 -3.95 16.90 5.59
C ARG A 54 -3.76 18.40 5.86
N GLY A 55 -2.87 19.08 5.12
CA GLY A 55 -2.57 20.50 5.29
C GLY A 55 -1.56 20.83 6.40
N ASN A 56 -0.94 19.83 7.02
CA ASN A 56 0.06 20.03 8.08
C ASN A 56 1.47 20.21 7.51
N GLU A 57 2.35 20.81 8.30
CA GLU A 57 3.79 20.90 8.01
C GLU A 57 4.48 19.53 8.07
N TRP A 58 5.62 19.44 7.40
CA TRP A 58 6.47 18.26 7.39
C TRP A 58 7.32 18.18 8.65
N GLY A 59 7.23 17.03 9.33
CA GLY A 59 8.20 16.60 10.33
C GLY A 59 9.07 15.47 9.78
N SER A 60 10.24 15.25 10.38
CA SER A 60 11.14 14.14 10.01
C SER A 60 10.46 12.76 10.04
N ASN A 61 9.58 12.52 11.02
CA ASN A 61 8.77 11.29 11.13
C ASN A 61 7.83 11.11 9.94
N ASN A 62 7.26 12.21 9.43
CA ASN A 62 6.33 12.17 8.30
C ASN A 62 7.07 11.79 7.03
N VAL A 63 8.24 12.39 6.79
CA VAL A 63 9.11 12.07 5.66
C VAL A 63 9.50 10.59 5.65
N HIS A 64 9.97 10.07 6.79
CA HIS A 64 10.30 8.65 6.92
C HIS A 64 9.08 7.76 6.66
N SER A 65 7.91 8.15 7.18
CA SER A 65 6.67 7.40 7.00
C SER A 65 6.26 7.30 5.53
N VAL A 66 6.43 8.36 4.73
CA VAL A 66 6.11 8.33 3.29
C VAL A 66 6.94 7.28 2.56
N LEU A 67 8.25 7.26 2.76
CA LEU A 67 9.15 6.29 2.15
C LEU A 67 8.80 4.85 2.58
N LYS A 68 8.58 4.65 3.89
CA LYS A 68 8.21 3.35 4.45
C LYS A 68 6.89 2.83 3.86
N ARG A 69 5.84 3.67 3.82
CA ARG A 69 4.51 3.26 3.35
C ARG A 69 4.48 2.99 1.85
N ASN A 70 5.30 3.70 1.07
CA ASN A 70 5.44 3.39 -0.35
C ASN A 70 6.13 2.04 -0.56
N LYS A 71 7.16 1.71 0.24
CA LYS A 71 7.80 0.38 0.18
C LYS A 71 6.81 -0.76 0.47
N GLU A 72 6.04 -0.65 1.55
CA GLU A 72 4.99 -1.62 1.91
C GLU A 72 3.90 -1.72 0.83
N ARG A 73 3.61 -0.62 0.11
CA ARG A 73 2.70 -0.64 -1.05
C ARG A 73 3.28 -1.45 -2.20
N LEU A 74 4.55 -1.26 -2.55
CA LEU A 74 5.20 -2.02 -3.62
C LEU A 74 5.29 -3.52 -3.30
N GLU A 75 5.59 -3.86 -2.04
CA GLU A 75 5.58 -5.25 -1.56
C GLU A 75 4.19 -5.90 -1.73
N ARG A 76 3.11 -5.17 -1.38
CA ARG A 76 1.73 -5.65 -1.60
C ARG A 76 1.38 -5.83 -3.07
N LEU A 77 1.86 -4.96 -3.95
CA LEU A 77 1.65 -5.08 -5.39
C LEU A 77 2.37 -6.30 -5.96
N LYS A 78 3.61 -6.56 -5.51
CA LYS A 78 4.37 -7.74 -5.93
C LYS A 78 3.67 -9.04 -5.52
N VAL A 79 3.20 -9.15 -4.28
CA VAL A 79 2.47 -10.34 -3.80
C VAL A 79 1.17 -10.57 -4.58
N LYS A 80 0.54 -9.50 -5.10
CA LYS A 80 -0.66 -9.60 -5.93
C LYS A 80 -0.36 -10.19 -7.32
N GLU A 81 0.82 -9.90 -7.88
CA GLU A 81 1.26 -10.41 -9.19
C GLU A 81 1.72 -11.87 -9.14
N GLU A 82 2.13 -12.38 -7.97
CA GLU A 82 2.55 -13.76 -7.81
C GLU A 82 1.35 -14.73 -7.91
N GLU A 83 1.42 -15.66 -8.86
CA GLU A 83 0.44 -16.75 -9.01
C GLU A 83 0.56 -17.72 -7.83
N SER A 84 -0.52 -17.93 -7.09
CA SER A 84 -0.52 -18.90 -6.00
C SER A 84 -0.69 -20.32 -6.56
N GLU A 85 0.13 -21.25 -6.08
CA GLU A 85 -0.02 -22.69 -6.35
C GLU A 85 -1.31 -23.30 -5.76
N ILE A 86 -1.97 -22.58 -4.86
CA ILE A 86 -3.15 -23.04 -4.14
C ILE A 86 -4.41 -22.76 -4.97
N GLU A 87 -5.14 -23.82 -5.32
CA GLU A 87 -6.48 -23.71 -5.89
C GLU A 87 -7.52 -23.49 -4.78
N TYR A 88 -8.12 -22.31 -4.73
CA TYR A 88 -9.23 -22.04 -3.82
C TYR A 88 -10.58 -22.41 -4.47
N GLY A 89 -11.38 -23.23 -3.78
CA GLY A 89 -12.76 -23.50 -4.14
C GLY A 89 -13.71 -22.42 -3.61
N LYS A 90 -14.86 -22.21 -4.26
CA LYS A 90 -15.93 -21.35 -3.70
C LYS A 90 -16.42 -21.95 -2.39
N MET A 91 -16.40 -21.17 -1.31
CA MET A 91 -17.04 -21.56 -0.05
C MET A 91 -18.54 -21.80 -0.30
N LYS A 92 -19.03 -22.99 0.08
CA LYS A 92 -20.44 -23.35 0.00
C LYS A 92 -20.99 -23.44 1.42
N LEU A 93 -22.03 -22.66 1.71
CA LEU A 93 -22.84 -22.85 2.90
C LEU A 93 -23.88 -23.93 2.60
N VAL A 94 -23.82 -25.04 3.33
CA VAL A 94 -24.81 -26.11 3.21
C VAL A 94 -25.40 -26.38 4.58
N TRP A 95 -26.72 -26.31 4.64
CA TRP A 95 -27.49 -26.64 5.82
C TRP A 95 -27.63 -28.16 5.86
N LEU A 96 -26.96 -28.80 6.82
CA LEU A 96 -27.10 -30.24 7.08
C LEU A 96 -28.22 -30.45 8.10
N ARG A 97 -29.09 -31.42 7.85
CA ARG A 97 -30.01 -31.90 8.89
C ARG A 97 -29.25 -32.79 9.87
N GLU A 98 -29.77 -32.89 11.10
CA GLU A 98 -29.22 -33.80 12.11
C GLU A 98 -29.07 -35.21 11.54
N GLY A 99 -27.82 -35.70 11.49
CA GLY A 99 -27.49 -37.04 11.00
C GLY A 99 -26.95 -37.11 9.57
N GLU A 100 -26.91 -36.01 8.81
CA GLU A 100 -26.34 -36.00 7.45
C GLU A 100 -24.90 -35.46 7.45
N SER A 101 -23.99 -36.14 6.74
CA SER A 101 -22.61 -35.68 6.53
C SER A 101 -22.44 -35.09 5.13
N TYR A 102 -21.66 -34.01 5.04
CA TYR A 102 -21.24 -33.45 3.76
C TYR A 102 -20.37 -34.45 2.99
N GLN A 103 -20.73 -34.77 1.73
CA GLN A 103 -19.92 -35.58 0.81
C GLN A 103 -19.12 -34.68 -0.15
#